data_AF-A0AAC8TBN3-F1
#
_entry.id   AF-A0AAC8TBN3-F1
#
_cell.length_a   1.000
_cell.length_b   1.000
_cell.length_c   1.000
_cell.angle_alpha   90.00
_cell.angle_beta   90.00
_cell.angle_gamma   90.00
#
_symmetry.space_group_name_H-M   'P 1'
#
loop_
_entity.id
_entity.type
_entity.pdbx_description
1 polymer ?
#
loop_
_entity_poly.entity_id
_entity_poly.type
_entity_poly.pdbx_seq_one_letter_code
_entity_poly.pdbx_strand_id
1 'polypeptide(L)'
;MLPPQDSAPDYTPDTRWYEVDDVEPGSGSTRPVAVDKEGFQRAFRQLARDVHRDAPPQETARALLEAGLEEEWVAEVYRGRLLTLVPLTDKGPLTPVEEAALRGEYVGLCRTWGGDCLRLYEDGPYLRADDRRTLAFALAFSSVLEEPRQALVRETLNP
;
A
#
# COMPACT_ATOMS: atom_id res chain seq x y z
N MET A 1 -25.70 -53.23 -13.54
CA MET A 1 -25.06 -52.66 -12.34
C MET A 1 -25.72 -51.31 -12.12
N LEU A 2 -26.58 -51.19 -11.10
CA LEU A 2 -27.28 -49.93 -10.79
C LEU A 2 -26.32 -48.99 -10.03
N PRO A 3 -26.41 -47.66 -10.22
CA PRO A 3 -25.67 -46.70 -9.40
C PRO A 3 -26.17 -46.73 -7.94
N PRO A 4 -25.33 -46.38 -6.96
CA PRO A 4 -25.72 -46.36 -5.56
C PRO A 4 -26.83 -45.34 -5.33
N GLN A 5 -27.85 -45.75 -4.58
CA GLN A 5 -28.92 -44.87 -4.12
C GLN A 5 -28.32 -43.88 -3.13
N ASP A 6 -28.41 -42.60 -3.48
CA ASP A 6 -27.98 -41.49 -2.62
C ASP A 6 -28.90 -41.49 -1.39
N SER A 7 -28.35 -41.89 -0.24
CA SER A 7 -29.09 -41.98 1.01
C SER A 7 -29.55 -40.58 1.42
N ALA A 8 -30.87 -40.42 1.57
CA ALA A 8 -31.48 -39.17 2.01
C ALA A 8 -30.82 -38.65 3.31
N PRO A 9 -30.52 -37.34 3.42
CA PRO A 9 -29.85 -36.80 4.58
C PRO A 9 -30.73 -36.90 5.84
N ASP A 10 -30.08 -37.22 6.96
CA ASP A 10 -30.70 -37.31 8.28
C ASP A 10 -31.24 -35.94 8.72
N TYR A 11 -32.57 -35.85 8.88
CA TYR A 11 -33.27 -34.58 9.12
C TYR A 11 -33.37 -34.32 10.62
N THR A 12 -32.40 -33.61 11.17
CA THR A 12 -32.50 -33.04 12.52
C THR A 12 -33.09 -31.62 12.47
N PRO A 13 -34.08 -31.29 13.32
CA PRO A 13 -34.90 -30.08 13.20
C PRO A 13 -34.18 -28.74 13.44
N ASP A 14 -32.94 -28.74 13.92
CA ASP A 14 -32.17 -27.52 14.22
C ASP A 14 -31.14 -27.14 13.13
N THR A 15 -31.01 -27.92 12.06
CA THR A 15 -30.06 -27.62 10.98
C THR A 15 -30.72 -26.77 9.91
N ARG A 16 -30.26 -25.54 9.72
CA ARG A 16 -30.66 -24.69 8.58
C ARG A 16 -29.78 -25.03 7.38
N TRP A 17 -30.41 -25.46 6.29
CA TRP A 17 -29.74 -25.67 5.02
C TRP A 17 -29.92 -24.44 4.14
N TYR A 18 -28.82 -24.02 3.52
CA TYR A 18 -28.81 -23.00 2.48
C TYR A 18 -28.38 -23.66 1.20
N GLU A 19 -29.17 -23.49 0.15
CA GLU A 19 -28.76 -23.82 -1.22
C GLU A 19 -27.88 -22.66 -1.69
N VAL A 20 -26.58 -22.93 -1.91
CA VAL A 20 -25.63 -21.97 -2.44
C VAL A 20 -25.43 -22.31 -3.90
N ASP A 21 -25.96 -21.47 -4.79
CA ASP A 21 -25.70 -21.57 -6.22
C ASP A 21 -24.34 -20.92 -6.52
N ASP A 22 -23.32 -21.74 -6.75
CA ASP A 22 -22.04 -21.30 -7.29
C ASP A 22 -22.22 -20.85 -8.76
N VAL A 23 -22.36 -19.55 -8.98
CA VAL A 23 -22.36 -18.97 -10.33
C VAL A 23 -20.93 -18.69 -10.74
N GLU A 24 -20.27 -19.68 -11.33
CA GLU A 24 -19.01 -19.44 -12.03
C GLU A 24 -19.28 -18.54 -13.24
N PRO A 25 -18.57 -17.41 -13.41
CA PRO A 25 -18.70 -16.60 -14.61
C PRO A 25 -18.21 -17.44 -15.80
N GLY A 26 -19.17 -17.90 -16.61
CA GLY A 26 -18.86 -18.67 -17.82
C GLY A 26 -17.91 -17.90 -18.73
N SER A 27 -17.22 -18.62 -19.61
CA SER A 27 -16.18 -18.13 -20.55
C SER A 27 -16.68 -17.18 -21.65
N GLY A 28 -17.73 -16.40 -21.39
CA GLY A 28 -18.23 -15.35 -22.24
C GLY A 28 -17.32 -14.12 -22.25
N SER A 29 -17.34 -13.39 -23.36
CA SER A 29 -16.68 -12.10 -23.52
C SER A 29 -17.17 -11.10 -22.45
N THR A 30 -16.36 -10.86 -21.43
CA THR A 30 -16.60 -9.77 -20.48
C THR A 30 -16.21 -8.45 -21.18
N ARG A 31 -17.20 -7.70 -21.68
CA ARG A 31 -16.94 -6.32 -22.14
C ARG A 31 -16.80 -5.40 -20.93
N PRO A 32 -15.78 -4.53 -20.90
CA PRO A 32 -15.68 -3.49 -19.89
C PRO A 32 -16.95 -2.64 -19.91
N VAL A 33 -17.66 -2.59 -18.78
CA VAL A 33 -18.79 -1.68 -18.58
C VAL A 33 -18.21 -0.38 -18.06
N ALA A 34 -18.51 0.73 -18.73
CA ALA A 34 -18.11 2.05 -18.25
C ALA A 34 -18.89 2.35 -16.95
N VAL A 35 -18.17 2.51 -15.85
CA VAL A 35 -18.73 2.92 -14.57
C VAL A 35 -18.33 4.36 -14.32
N ASP A 36 -19.29 5.21 -14.00
CA ASP A 36 -18.99 6.58 -13.58
C ASP A 36 -18.34 6.60 -12.19
N LYS A 37 -17.76 7.74 -11.82
CA LYS A 37 -17.03 7.90 -10.55
C LYS A 37 -17.91 7.58 -9.33
N GLU A 38 -19.18 7.96 -9.35
CA GLU A 38 -20.09 7.77 -8.22
C GLU A 38 -20.51 6.31 -8.08
N GLY A 39 -20.79 5.65 -9.20
CA GLY A 39 -21.06 4.23 -9.30
C GLY A 39 -19.87 3.41 -8.83
N PHE A 40 -18.66 3.77 -9.26
CA PHE A 40 -17.43 3.13 -8.79
C PHE A 40 -17.27 3.29 -7.27
N GLN A 41 -17.38 4.51 -6.74
CA GLN A 41 -17.24 4.77 -5.30
C GLN A 41 -18.31 4.07 -4.46
N ARG A 42 -19.53 3.92 -4.99
CA ARG A 42 -20.61 3.20 -4.32
C ARG A 42 -20.32 1.70 -4.29
N ALA A 43 -19.97 1.12 -5.44
CA ALA A 43 -19.61 -0.29 -5.55
C ALA A 43 -18.40 -0.63 -4.68
N PHE A 44 -17.35 0.20 -4.72
CA PHE A 44 -16.16 0.03 -3.89
C PHE A 44 -16.49 0.07 -2.39
N ARG A 45 -17.30 1.03 -1.93
CA ARG A 45 -17.71 1.11 -0.51
C ARG A 45 -18.54 -0.09 -0.06
N GLN A 46 -19.33 -0.66 -0.96
CA GLN A 46 -20.11 -1.85 -0.67
C GLN A 46 -19.19 -3.08 -0.58
N LEU A 47 -18.36 -3.31 -1.59
CA LEU A 47 -17.42 -4.43 -1.64
C LEU A 47 -16.36 -4.39 -0.53
N ALA A 48 -15.83 -3.20 -0.21
CA ALA A 48 -14.79 -3.05 0.80
C ALA A 48 -15.24 -3.48 2.21
N ARG A 49 -16.54 -3.49 2.49
CA ARG A 49 -17.09 -3.98 3.77
C ARG A 49 -17.07 -5.50 3.86
N ASP A 50 -17.15 -6.16 2.71
CA ASP A 50 -17.22 -7.62 2.59
C ASP A 50 -15.83 -8.23 2.36
N VAL A 51 -14.79 -7.41 2.17
CA VAL A 51 -13.39 -7.87 2.17
C VAL A 51 -13.03 -8.33 3.58
N HIS A 52 -13.16 -9.63 3.80
CA HIS A 52 -12.58 -10.29 4.95
C HIS A 52 -11.06 -10.23 4.81
N ARG A 53 -10.38 -9.69 5.82
CA ARG A 53 -8.92 -9.72 5.86
C ARG A 53 -8.54 -11.01 6.57
N ASP A 54 -8.23 -12.04 5.79
CA ASP A 54 -7.86 -13.35 6.33
C ASP A 54 -6.55 -13.30 7.15
N ALA A 55 -5.74 -12.26 6.95
CA ALA A 55 -4.51 -12.02 7.69
C ALA A 55 -4.44 -10.58 8.23
N PRO A 56 -3.82 -10.36 9.39
CA PRO A 56 -3.46 -9.04 9.88
C PRO A 56 -2.68 -8.26 8.80
N PRO A 57 -2.84 -6.92 8.70
CA PRO A 57 -2.17 -6.11 7.68
C PRO A 57 -0.65 -6.32 7.66
N GLN A 58 -0.03 -6.55 8.82
CA GLN A 58 1.39 -6.81 8.94
C GLN A 58 1.81 -8.15 8.30
N GLU A 59 0.96 -9.17 8.41
CA GLU A 59 1.23 -10.51 7.86
C GLU A 59 1.00 -10.51 6.34
N THR A 60 -0.02 -9.80 5.84
CA THR A 60 -0.19 -9.56 4.39
C THR A 60 0.99 -8.76 3.82
N ALA A 61 1.41 -7.69 4.49
CA ALA A 61 2.55 -6.89 4.05
C ALA A 61 3.84 -7.72 4.04
N ARG A 62 4.04 -8.56 5.07
CA ARG A 62 5.16 -9.50 5.12
C ARG A 62 5.12 -10.51 3.98
N ALA A 63 3.96 -11.10 3.70
CA ALA A 63 3.80 -12.04 2.59
C ALA A 63 4.09 -11.38 1.24
N LEU A 64 3.72 -10.10 1.04
CA LEU A 64 4.05 -9.35 -0.17
C LEU A 64 5.56 -9.06 -0.29
N LEU A 65 6.23 -8.76 0.83
CA LEU A 65 7.69 -8.60 0.85
C LEU A 65 8.41 -9.94 0.61
N GLU A 66 7.88 -11.03 1.13
CA GLU A 66 8.41 -12.39 0.99
C GLU A 66 8.13 -12.99 -0.41
N ALA A 67 7.01 -12.64 -1.05
CA ALA A 67 6.67 -13.02 -2.42
C ALA A 67 7.63 -12.43 -3.46
N GLY A 68 8.52 -11.53 -3.03
CA GLY A 68 9.47 -10.85 -3.88
C GLY A 68 8.82 -9.63 -4.52
N LEU A 69 9.38 -8.46 -4.26
CA LEU A 69 9.25 -7.35 -5.18
C LEU A 69 9.95 -7.80 -6.49
N GLU A 70 9.40 -7.49 -7.66
CA GLU A 70 9.99 -7.90 -8.95
C GLU A 70 11.43 -7.38 -9.17
N GLU A 71 11.89 -6.50 -8.29
CA GLU A 71 13.25 -5.96 -8.26
C GLU A 71 14.17 -6.84 -7.41
N GLU A 72 15.35 -7.15 -7.93
CA GLU A 72 16.40 -7.84 -7.17
C GLU A 72 16.98 -6.86 -6.14
N TRP A 73 17.15 -7.26 -4.88
CA TRP A 73 17.63 -6.38 -3.80
C TRP A 73 19.02 -6.79 -3.31
N VAL A 74 19.84 -5.80 -2.96
CA VAL A 74 21.18 -5.99 -2.38
C VAL A 74 21.20 -5.48 -0.95
N ALA A 75 21.85 -6.25 -0.07
CA ALA A 75 22.11 -5.85 1.30
C ALA A 75 23.29 -4.90 1.39
N GLU A 76 23.07 -3.69 1.90
CA GLU A 76 24.15 -2.80 2.33
C GLU A 76 24.61 -3.24 3.74
N VAL A 77 25.84 -3.73 3.84
CA VAL A 77 26.41 -4.31 5.07
C VAL A 77 27.63 -3.50 5.51
N TYR A 78 27.63 -3.01 6.75
CA TYR A 78 28.78 -2.35 7.36
C TYR A 78 29.21 -3.06 8.63
N ARG A 79 30.50 -3.43 8.73
CA ARG A 79 31.07 -4.19 9.86
C ARG A 79 30.26 -5.44 10.23
N GLY A 80 29.79 -6.17 9.21
CA GLY A 80 29.00 -7.39 9.39
C GLY A 80 27.56 -7.16 9.88
N ARG A 81 27.09 -5.91 9.93
CA ARG A 81 25.70 -5.57 10.27
C ARG A 81 24.97 -5.12 9.01
N LEU A 82 23.80 -5.70 8.76
CA LEU A 82 22.87 -5.22 7.75
C LEU A 82 22.40 -3.81 8.14
N LEU A 83 22.64 -2.84 7.27
CA LEU A 83 22.16 -1.47 7.44
C LEU A 83 20.82 -1.27 6.73
N THR A 84 20.73 -1.71 5.48
CA THR A 84 19.52 -1.57 4.66
C THR A 84 19.53 -2.56 3.49
N LEU A 85 18.36 -2.77 2.88
CA LEU A 85 18.24 -3.36 1.55
C LEU A 85 18.05 -2.21 0.55
N VAL A 86 18.76 -2.26 -0.58
CA VAL A 86 18.61 -1.33 -1.70
C VAL A 86 18.32 -2.12 -2.99
N PRO A 87 17.51 -1.61 -3.91
CA PRO A 87 17.32 -2.28 -5.20
C PRO A 87 18.67 -2.45 -5.91
N LEU A 88 18.90 -3.58 -6.57
CA LEU A 88 20.09 -3.83 -7.39
C LEU A 88 20.17 -2.86 -8.57
N THR A 89 19.01 -2.41 -9.05
CA THR A 89 18.88 -1.39 -10.10
C THR A 89 19.13 0.03 -9.60
N ASP A 90 19.40 0.22 -8.30
CA ASP A 90 19.75 1.51 -7.75
C ASP A 90 21.01 2.04 -8.45
N LYS A 91 20.94 3.25 -9.00
CA LYS A 91 21.96 3.80 -9.91
C LYS A 91 23.22 4.27 -9.17
N GLY A 92 23.32 3.97 -7.88
CA GLY A 92 24.35 4.50 -6.99
C GLY A 92 24.03 5.96 -6.60
N PRO A 93 25.04 6.71 -6.11
CA PRO A 93 24.82 8.09 -5.69
C PRO A 93 24.35 8.96 -6.87
N LEU A 94 23.37 9.84 -6.59
CA LEU A 94 22.91 10.84 -7.55
C LEU A 94 24.08 11.65 -8.10
N THR A 95 24.08 11.88 -9.41
CA THR A 95 24.98 12.84 -10.04
C THR A 95 24.64 14.27 -9.60
N PRO A 96 25.57 15.24 -9.69
CA PRO A 96 25.27 16.63 -9.31
C PRO A 96 24.08 17.26 -10.04
N VAL A 97 23.82 16.82 -11.29
CA VAL A 97 22.66 17.28 -12.07
C VAL A 97 21.36 16.71 -11.49
N GLU A 98 21.35 15.43 -11.14
CA GLU A 98 20.20 14.77 -10.51
C GLU A 98 19.92 15.35 -9.12
N GLU A 99 20.96 15.65 -8.34
CA GLU A 99 20.80 16.32 -7.04
C GLU A 99 20.19 17.72 -7.19
N ALA A 100 20.63 18.50 -8.17
CA ALA A 100 20.05 19.81 -8.46
C ALA A 100 18.59 19.72 -8.92
N ALA A 101 18.25 18.71 -9.73
CA ALA A 101 16.88 18.46 -10.18
C ALA A 101 15.96 18.08 -9.01
N LEU A 102 16.38 17.12 -8.18
CA LEU A 102 15.67 16.69 -6.98
C LEU A 102 15.43 17.87 -6.03
N ARG A 103 16.44 18.73 -5.84
CA ARG A 103 16.30 19.96 -5.07
C ARG A 103 15.24 20.89 -5.65
N GLY A 104 15.25 21.09 -6.96
CA GLY A 104 14.27 21.92 -7.65
C GLY A 104 12.83 21.43 -7.44
N GLU A 105 12.61 20.11 -7.58
CA GLU A 105 11.31 19.48 -7.34
C GLU A 105 10.86 19.64 -5.88
N TYR A 106 11.75 19.33 -4.94
CA TYR A 106 11.48 19.45 -3.51
C TYR A 106 11.13 20.89 -3.09
N VAL A 107 11.92 21.88 -3.50
CA VAL A 107 11.63 23.29 -3.21
C VAL A 107 10.34 23.75 -3.89
N GLY A 108 10.05 23.21 -5.08
CA GLY A 108 8.78 23.41 -5.78
C GLY A 108 7.59 22.89 -4.98
N LEU A 109 7.69 21.69 -4.41
CA LEU A 109 6.67 21.09 -3.54
C LEU A 109 6.45 21.94 -2.28
N CYS A 110 7.53 22.41 -1.67
CA CYS A 110 7.52 23.24 -0.47
C CYS A 110 7.24 24.73 -0.75
N ARG A 111 6.87 25.12 -1.97
CA ARG A 111 6.73 26.56 -2.36
C ARG A 111 5.78 27.32 -1.44
N THR A 112 4.70 26.70 -1.00
CA THR A 112 3.70 27.30 -0.11
C THR A 112 4.18 27.45 1.33
N TRP A 113 5.25 26.72 1.71
CA TRP A 113 5.74 26.57 3.09
C TRP A 113 7.15 27.14 3.28
N GLY A 114 7.66 27.93 2.33
CA GLY A 114 8.94 28.62 2.47
C GLY A 114 10.16 27.93 1.84
N GLY A 115 9.96 27.04 0.87
CA GLY A 115 11.05 26.48 0.05
C GLY A 115 11.72 25.24 0.65
N ASP A 116 12.43 25.32 1.77
CA ASP A 116 13.02 24.14 2.44
C ASP A 116 12.18 23.74 3.67
N CYS A 117 10.98 23.25 3.44
CA CYS A 117 9.97 23.07 4.48
C CYS A 117 10.22 21.91 5.46
N LEU A 118 11.17 21.03 5.15
CA LEU A 118 11.62 19.92 5.99
C LEU A 118 13.06 20.14 6.50
N ARG A 119 13.67 21.29 6.23
CA ARG A 119 15.04 21.65 6.64
C ARG A 119 16.10 20.65 6.17
N LEU A 120 15.95 20.12 4.96
CA LEU A 120 16.84 19.08 4.44
C LEU A 120 18.19 19.62 3.95
N TYR A 121 18.32 20.94 3.76
CA TYR A 121 19.52 21.57 3.19
C TYR A 121 20.29 22.45 4.19
N GLU A 122 19.97 22.39 5.48
CA GLU A 122 20.70 23.15 6.50
C GLU A 122 22.16 22.73 6.63
N ASP A 123 22.41 21.46 6.34
CA ASP A 123 23.68 20.77 6.52
C ASP A 123 24.58 20.78 5.27
N GLY A 124 24.10 21.36 4.17
CA GLY A 124 24.84 21.49 2.92
C GLY A 124 23.96 21.55 1.66
N PRO A 125 24.59 21.73 0.48
CA PRO A 125 23.87 21.90 -0.78
C PRO A 125 23.28 20.59 -1.36
N TYR A 126 23.53 19.44 -0.72
CA TYR A 126 23.17 18.11 -1.20
C TYR A 126 22.46 17.31 -0.10
N LEU A 127 21.48 16.49 -0.49
CA LEU A 127 20.77 15.61 0.43
C LEU A 127 21.63 14.41 0.80
N ARG A 128 21.94 14.26 2.09
CA ARG A 128 22.60 13.07 2.62
C ARG A 128 21.62 11.89 2.64
N ALA A 129 22.13 10.70 2.94
CA ALA A 129 21.30 9.50 2.98
C ALA A 129 20.10 9.64 3.95
N ASP A 130 20.29 10.25 5.11
CA ASP A 130 19.22 10.46 6.09
C ASP A 130 18.21 11.53 5.64
N ASP A 131 18.66 12.58 4.94
CA ASP A 131 17.76 13.59 4.37
C ASP A 131 16.89 12.99 3.25
N ARG A 132 17.49 12.13 2.41
CA ARG A 132 16.76 11.38 1.37
C ARG A 132 15.72 10.44 1.97
N ARG A 133 16.04 9.75 3.07
CA ARG A 133 15.08 8.91 3.81
C ARG A 133 13.95 9.75 4.40
N THR A 134 14.27 10.90 5.00
CA THR A 134 13.28 11.82 5.56
C THR A 134 12.33 12.33 4.48
N LEU A 135 12.86 12.71 3.31
CA LEU A 135 12.04 13.11 2.16
C LEU A 135 11.15 11.96 1.68
N ALA A 136 11.70 10.75 1.52
CA ALA A 136 10.92 9.58 1.11
C ALA A 136 9.77 9.28 2.07
N PHE A 137 10.03 9.36 3.39
CA PHE A 137 8.98 9.21 4.39
C PHE A 137 7.92 10.30 4.30
N ALA A 138 8.32 11.56 4.18
CA ALA A 138 7.38 12.67 4.04
C ALA A 138 6.47 12.49 2.82
N LEU A 139 7.01 12.02 1.69
CA LEU A 139 6.24 11.73 0.48
C LEU A 139 5.28 10.55 0.70
N ALA A 140 5.78 9.42 1.20
CA ALA A 140 4.98 8.20 1.43
C ALA A 140 3.82 8.42 2.41
N PHE A 141 4.05 9.24 3.44
CA PHE A 141 3.09 9.48 4.50
C PHE A 141 2.28 10.77 4.32
N SER A 142 2.56 11.59 3.31
CA SER A 142 1.85 12.86 3.08
C SER A 142 0.33 12.70 2.94
N SER A 143 -0.14 11.66 2.24
CA SER A 143 -1.57 11.38 2.08
C SER A 143 -2.18 10.61 3.24
N VAL A 144 -1.36 9.87 3.99
CA VAL A 144 -1.81 8.96 5.06
C VAL A 144 -1.92 9.68 6.41
N LEU A 145 -1.13 10.73 6.62
CA LEU A 145 -1.07 11.43 7.90
C LEU A 145 -2.11 12.53 8.07
N GLU A 146 -2.87 12.91 7.05
CA GLU A 146 -3.84 14.01 7.21
C GLU A 146 -4.96 13.64 8.19
N GLU A 147 -5.50 12.41 8.16
CA GLU A 147 -6.49 11.93 9.12
C GLU A 147 -5.94 11.81 10.55
N PRO A 148 -4.78 11.16 10.80
CA PRO A 148 -4.11 11.16 12.10
C PRO A 148 -3.80 12.57 12.62
N ARG A 149 -3.37 13.48 11.74
CA ARG A 149 -3.05 14.87 12.10
C ARG A 149 -4.31 15.63 12.52
N GLN A 150 -5.42 15.47 11.79
CA GLN A 150 -6.71 16.05 12.18
C GLN A 150 -7.29 15.44 13.45
N ALA A 151 -7.04 14.15 13.71
CA ALA A 151 -7.41 13.50 14.96
C ALA A 151 -6.61 14.07 16.14
N LEU A 152 -5.30 14.20 15.99
CA LEU A 152 -4.41 14.77 17.01
C LEU A 152 -4.76 16.23 17.32
N VAL A 153 -5.07 17.05 16.31
CA VAL A 153 -5.53 18.44 16.49
C VAL A 153 -6.85 18.50 17.24
N ARG A 154 -7.77 17.56 17.01
CA ARG A 154 -9.04 17.48 17.75
C ARG A 154 -8.83 17.13 19.21
N GLU A 155 -7.98 16.14 19.52
CA GLU A 155 -7.68 15.76 20.90
C GLU A 155 -6.90 16.84 21.67
N THR A 156 -6.01 17.57 20.99
CA THR A 156 -5.22 18.63 21.65
C THR A 156 -5.98 19.95 21.85
N LEU A 157 -6.99 20.25 21.01
CA LEU A 157 -7.80 21.46 21.12
C LEU A 157 -9.14 21.25 21.86
N ASN A 158 -9.52 20.00 22.14
CA ASN A 158 -10.65 19.62 22.99
C ASN A 158 -10.16 18.55 24.00
N PRO A 159 -9.45 18.96 25.07
CA PRO A 159 -9.02 18.04 26.12
C PRO A 159 -10.18 17.49 26.96
#